data_AF-A0A1B7LI75-F1
#
_entry.id   AF-A0A1B7LI75-F1
#
_cell.length_a   1.000
_cell.length_b   1.000
_cell.length_c   1.000
_cell.angle_alpha   90.00
_cell.angle_beta   90.00
_cell.angle_gamma   90.00
#
_symmetry.space_group_name_H-M   'P 1'
#
loop_
_entity.id
_entity.type
_entity.pdbx_description
1 polymer ?
#
loop_
_entity_poly.entity_id
_entity_poly.type
_entity_poly.pdbx_seq_one_letter_code
_entity_poly.pdbx_strand_id
1 'polypeptide(L)' 'MPADKEIDEKSLSRKYRTNVSRLIRAWKKGLNDMEIASSTGIDPATLYQIRSDIELTHRQLRLTRQKNRHFLLHGLF' A
#
# COMPACT_ATOMS: atom_id res chain seq x y z
N MET A 1 11.55 9.73 -4.02
CA MET A 1 10.67 8.57 -4.30
C MET A 1 9.26 9.11 -4.46
N PRO A 2 8.65 9.07 -5.67
CA PRO A 2 7.39 9.76 -5.92
C PRO A 2 6.16 8.91 -5.55
N ALA A 3 5.06 9.62 -5.26
CA ALA A 3 3.67 9.16 -5.17
C ALA A 3 3.11 8.77 -3.78
N ASP A 4 3.02 9.75 -2.89
CA ASP A 4 1.93 9.90 -1.91
C ASP A 4 0.56 10.00 -2.63
N LYS A 5 0.05 8.90 -3.17
CA LYS A 5 -1.35 8.79 -3.57
C LYS A 5 -1.96 7.55 -2.94
N GLU A 6 -2.60 7.79 -1.79
CA GLU A 6 -3.66 6.98 -1.17
C GLU A 6 -3.34 5.49 -1.03
N ILE A 7 -2.36 5.16 -0.18
CA ILE A 7 -2.35 3.84 0.42
C ILE A 7 -3.48 3.81 1.44
N ASP A 8 -4.38 2.83 1.35
CA ASP A 8 -5.41 2.58 2.36
C ASP A 8 -4.78 1.96 3.62
N GLU A 9 -4.04 2.77 4.36
CA GLU A 9 -3.34 2.38 5.59
C GLU A 9 -4.30 1.73 6.59
N LYS A 10 -5.56 2.21 6.61
CA LYS A 10 -6.63 1.68 7.46
C LYS A 10 -7.01 0.24 7.08
N SER A 11 -7.08 -0.06 5.79
CA SER A 11 -7.41 -1.41 5.31
C SER A 11 -6.30 -2.39 5.62
N LEU A 12 -5.04 -2.00 5.42
CA LEU A 12 -3.89 -2.83 5.79
C LEU A 12 -3.77 -3.00 7.31
N SER A 13 -4.00 -1.94 8.08
CA SER A 13 -3.98 -2.01 9.55
C SER A 13 -5.03 -2.97 10.10
N ARG A 14 -6.22 -3.05 9.47
CA ARG A 14 -7.25 -4.04 9.82
C ARG A 14 -6.85 -5.46 9.41
N LYS A 15 -6.28 -5.64 8.21
CA LYS A 15 -5.89 -6.95 7.67
C LYS A 15 -4.80 -7.61 8.50
N TYR A 16 -3.75 -6.86 8.84
CA TYR A 16 -2.60 -7.38 9.58
C TYR A 16 -2.71 -7.18 11.09
N ARG A 17 -3.75 -6.47 11.57
CA ARG A 17 -3.91 -6.05 12.99
C ARG A 17 -2.68 -5.31 13.54
N THR A 18 -1.95 -4.63 12.67
CA THR A 18 -0.73 -3.88 13.01
C THR A 18 -0.89 -2.41 12.64
N ASN A 19 -0.08 -1.55 13.27
CA ASN A 19 -0.12 -0.12 12.99
C ASN A 19 0.71 0.21 11.74
N VAL A 20 0.07 0.08 10.57
CA VAL A 20 0.73 0.27 9.27
C VAL A 20 1.19 1.71 9.07
N SER A 21 0.51 2.70 9.62
CA SER A 21 0.96 4.10 9.58
C SER A 21 2.32 4.29 10.26
N ARG A 22 2.59 3.56 11.34
CA ARG A 22 3.90 3.57 12.02
C ARG A 22 4.99 2.90 11.18
N LEU A 23 4.64 1.81 10.47
CA LEU A 23 5.52 1.11 9.53
C LEU A 23 5.89 2.01 8.35
N ILE A 24 4.90 2.68 7.74
CA ILE A 24 5.11 3.62 6.64
C ILE A 24 6.00 4.78 7.06
N ARG A 25 5.79 5.33 8.27
CA ARG A 25 6.68 6.36 8.83
C ARG A 25 8.11 5.86 9.01
N ALA A 26 8.30 4.61 9.43
CA ALA A 26 9.61 4.02 9.58
C ALA A 26 10.31 3.82 8.23
N TRP A 27 9.59 3.29 7.22
CA TRP A 27 10.09 3.20 5.84
C TRP A 27 10.42 4.58 5.25
N LYS A 28 9.60 5.60 5.51
CA LYS A 28 9.88 6.99 5.09
C LYS A 28 11.13 7.59 5.74
N LYS A 29 11.52 7.11 6.92
CA LYS A 29 12.78 7.48 7.58
C LYS A 29 14.00 6.73 7.04
N GLY A 30 13.81 5.76 6.14
CA GLY A 30 14.89 4.94 5.59
C GLY A 30 15.23 3.70 6.44
N LEU A 31 14.39 3.36 7.42
CA LEU A 31 14.59 2.14 8.22
C LEU A 31 14.32 0.89 7.38
N ASN A 32 15.15 -0.12 7.57
CA ASN A 32 15.00 -1.39 6.88
C ASN A 32 13.98 -2.29 7.57
N ASP A 33 13.43 -3.25 6.84
CA ASP A 33 12.37 -4.14 7.33
C ASP A 33 12.81 -4.92 8.59
N MET A 34 14.08 -5.32 8.69
CA MET A 34 14.62 -5.96 9.91
C MET A 34 14.69 -5.01 11.12
N GLU A 35 15.04 -3.75 10.91
CA GLU A 35 15.11 -2.77 12.00
C GLU A 35 13.71 -2.44 12.52
N ILE A 36 12.76 -2.38 11.59
CA ILE A 36 11.35 -2.17 11.91
C ILE A 36 10.80 -3.39 12.65
N ALA A 37 11.10 -4.62 12.19
CA ALA A 37 10.72 -5.86 12.87
C ALA A 37 11.28 -5.89 14.30
N SER A 38 12.55 -5.58 14.46
CA SER A 38 13.21 -5.51 15.77
C SER A 38 12.58 -4.45 16.68
N SER A 39 12.24 -3.27 16.14
CA SER A 39 11.64 -2.17 16.91
C SER A 39 10.15 -2.36 17.22
N THR A 40 9.41 -3.12 16.42
CA THR A 40 7.94 -3.27 16.55
C THR A 40 7.50 -4.65 17.01
N GLY A 41 8.40 -5.65 17.00
CA GLY A 41 8.07 -7.05 17.28
C GLY A 41 7.24 -7.71 16.18
N ILE A 42 7.11 -7.06 15.01
CA ILE A 42 6.39 -7.60 13.87
C ILE A 42 7.32 -8.50 13.08
N ASP A 43 6.81 -9.65 12.66
CA ASP A 43 7.59 -10.61 11.89
C ASP A 43 8.06 -10.00 10.55
N PRO A 44 9.34 -10.16 10.16
CA PRO A 44 9.86 -9.62 8.90
C PRO A 44 9.09 -10.10 7.66
N ALA A 45 8.57 -11.33 7.66
CA ALA A 45 7.76 -11.84 6.56
C ALA A 45 6.42 -11.09 6.48
N THR A 46 5.86 -10.68 7.61
CA THR A 46 4.65 -9.84 7.65
C THR A 46 4.93 -8.46 7.07
N LEU A 47 6.08 -7.85 7.37
CA LEU A 47 6.49 -6.57 6.78
C LEU A 47 6.64 -6.67 5.26
N TYR A 48 7.26 -7.75 4.78
CA TYR A 48 7.39 -8.03 3.36
C TYR A 48 6.02 -8.17 2.67
N GLN A 49 5.08 -8.90 3.29
CA GLN A 49 3.71 -9.02 2.78
C GLN A 49 2.98 -7.69 2.73
N ILE A 50 3.07 -6.86 3.77
CA ILE A 50 2.46 -5.52 3.79
C ILE A 50 3.02 -4.67 2.65
N ARG A 51 4.34 -4.69 2.44
CA ARG A 51 5.01 -3.95 1.37
C ARG A 51 4.56 -4.42 -0.02
N SER A 52 4.46 -5.73 -0.21
CA SER A 52 3.98 -6.31 -1.47
C SER A 52 2.52 -5.96 -1.74
N ASP A 53 1.65 -6.03 -0.71
CA ASP A 53 0.25 -5.62 -0.82
C ASP A 53 0.12 -4.15 -1.23
N ILE A 54 0.91 -3.26 -0.64
CA ILE A 54 0.95 -1.83 -0.99
C ILE A 54 1.29 -1.65 -2.48
N GLU A 55 2.33 -2.31 -2.96
CA GLU A 55 2.76 -2.25 -4.37
C GLU A 55 1.69 -2.80 -5.32
N LEU A 56 1.02 -3.90 -4.94
CA LEU A 56 -0.08 -4.48 -5.70
C LEU A 56 -1.29 -3.56 -5.74
N THR A 57 -1.64 -2.89 -4.64
CA THR A 57 -2.72 -1.90 -4.61
C THR A 57 -2.38 -0.71 -5.52
N HIS A 58 -1.14 -0.19 -5.50
CA HIS A 58 -0.70 0.85 -6.43
C HIS A 58 -0.81 0.40 -7.90
N ARG A 59 -0.46 -0.86 -8.20
CA ARG A 59 -0.58 -1.42 -9.55
C ARG A 59 -2.03 -1.52 -10.00
N GLN A 60 -2.94 -1.95 -9.13
CA GLN A 60 -4.37 -2.08 -9.45
C GLN A 60 -5.05 -0.72 -9.67
N LEU A 61 -4.73 0.29 -8.85
CA LEU A 61 -5.26 1.65 -9.00
C LEU A 61 -4.93 2.26 -10.37
N ARG A 62 -3.80 1.88 -10.97
CA ARG A 62 -3.42 2.33 -12.32
C ARG A 62 -4.30 1.76 -13.42
N LEU A 63 -4.73 0.50 -13.28
CA LEU A 63 -5.57 -0.19 -14.27
C LEU A 63 -7.02 0.28 -14.22
N THR A 64 -7.56 0.52 -13.03
CA THR A 64 -8.94 0.97 -12.83
C THR A 64 -9.21 2.35 -13.43
N ARG A 65 -8.22 3.25 -13.44
CA ARG A 65 -8.33 4.58 -14.09
C ARG A 65 -8.46 4.51 -15.61
N GLN A 66 -7.97 3.46 -16.26
CA GLN A 66 -8.06 3.32 -17.71
C GLN A 66 -9.45 2.81 -18.16
N LYS A 67 -10.14 2.06 -17.30
CA LYS A 67 -11.43 1.41 -17.64
C LYS A 67 -12.63 2.38 -17.62
N ASN A 68 -12.62 3.39 -16.74
CA ASN A 68 -13.72 4.37 -16.65
C ASN A 68 -13.80 5.35 -17.84
N ARG A 69 -12.76 5.46 -18.67
CA ARG A 69 -12.77 6.38 -19.82
C ARG A 69 -13.41 5.77 -21.08
N HIS A 70 -13.52 4.44 -21.14
CA HIS A 70 -14.10 3.75 -22.31
C HIS A 70 -15.62 3.60 -22.20
N PHE A 71 -16.18 3.51 -20.99
CA PHE A 71 -17.63 3.30 -20.79
C PHE A 71 -18.47 4.56 -21.06
N LEU A 72 -17.92 5.76 -20.86
CA LEU A 72 -18.65 7.02 -21.05
C LEU A 72 -18.78 7.48 -22.51
N LEU A 73 -18.06 6.85 -23.44
CA LEU A 73 -18.11 7.20 -24.87
C LEU A 73 -19.08 6.34 -25.69
N HIS A 74 -19.59 5.23 -25.12
CA HIS A 74 -20.40 4.25 -25.87
C HIS A 74 -21.90 4.27 -25.51
N GLY A 75 -22.33 5.17 -24.61
CA GLY A 75 -23.72 5.35 -24.18
C GLY A 75 -24.39 6.62 -24.70
N LEU A 76 -23.80 7.28 -25.70
CA LEU A 76 -24.36 8.44 -26.41
C LEU A 76 -24.60 8.03 -27.87
N PHE A 77 -25.61 7.21 -28.10
CA PHE A 77 -26.26 7.03 -29.41
C PHE A 77 -27.71 6.60 -29.19
#